data_AF-A0A7C5Q5N9-F1
#
_entry.id   AF-A0A7C5Q5N9-F1
#
_cell.length_a   1.000
_cell.length_b   1.000
_cell.length_c   1.000
_cell.angle_alpha   90.00
_cell.angle_beta   90.00
_cell.angle_gamma   90.00
#
_symmetry.space_group_name_H-M   'P 1'
#
loop_
_entity.id
_entity.type
_entity.pdbx_description
1 polymer ?
#
loop_
_entity_poly.entity_id
_entity_poly.type
_entity_poly.pdbx_seq_one_letter_code
_entity_poly.pdbx_strand_id
1 'polypeptide(L)'
;MKAIAFGFPKLGEKREFKRLLEDFWKGKISEEELHAGFKALTLWRTQLYREKVDLIPSNELSYYDFMLDTALMVGAIPERFRNFRGMETYFEMARGKHALEMTKWFNTNYHYLVPEIEGEDFRLFINKPLNEYSFFREGGVETVPHLIGPFTFLRLSKALRKKEGALPLYEIGRIEDRDLFERLLANLVPVYREVLLSLRNAGCQRVHFEEPALVLDTEDWHWDLVEEAYRELSRTGVSLALFTYYDSVSNYERFISLPVQSLHLDLVSNRENLENLRKHGFPADKGLIAGVINGRQPWKANLRKK
;
A
#
# COMPACT_ATOMS: atom_id res chain seq x y z
N MET A 1 18.07 -17.91 6.61
CA MET A 1 16.70 -17.53 6.21
C MET A 1 16.42 -16.17 6.85
N LYS A 2 15.90 -15.20 6.09
CA LYS A 2 15.45 -13.93 6.67
C LYS A 2 13.95 -14.01 6.98
N ALA A 3 13.55 -13.65 8.19
CA ALA A 3 12.18 -13.54 8.62
C ALA A 3 11.64 -12.13 8.32
N ILE A 4 10.42 -12.08 7.77
CA ILE A 4 9.71 -10.83 7.44
C ILE A 4 8.31 -10.96 8.00
N ALA A 5 7.78 -9.87 8.56
CA ALA A 5 6.38 -9.72 8.92
C ALA A 5 5.93 -8.31 8.54
N PHE A 6 4.63 -8.17 8.26
CA PHE A 6 3.98 -6.92 7.91
C PHE A 6 2.51 -6.98 8.35
N GLY A 7 1.84 -5.83 8.36
CA GLY A 7 0.43 -5.72 8.70
C GLY A 7 0.11 -5.97 10.18
N PHE A 8 1.09 -5.86 11.09
CA PHE A 8 0.85 -6.04 12.52
C PHE A 8 -0.19 -5.01 13.03
N PRO A 9 -1.19 -5.42 13.82
CA PRO A 9 -2.29 -4.55 14.23
C PRO A 9 -1.85 -3.21 14.82
N LYS A 10 -2.40 -2.12 14.30
CA LYS A 10 -2.12 -0.74 14.77
C LYS A 10 -2.90 -0.33 16.03
N LEU A 11 -3.84 -1.17 16.49
CA LEU A 11 -4.81 -0.78 17.52
C LEU A 11 -4.18 -0.58 18.91
N GLY A 12 -3.06 -1.23 19.20
CA GLY A 12 -2.52 -1.38 20.54
C GLY A 12 -3.28 -2.44 21.36
N GLU A 13 -2.65 -2.95 22.43
CA GLU A 13 -3.20 -4.04 23.25
C GLU A 13 -4.53 -3.70 23.90
N LYS A 14 -4.75 -2.42 24.21
CA LYS A 14 -5.98 -1.93 24.87
C LYS A 14 -6.76 -0.97 23.98
N ARG A 15 -6.56 -1.05 22.66
CA ARG A 15 -7.21 -0.19 21.65
C ARG A 15 -6.89 1.30 21.86
N GLU A 16 -5.66 1.61 22.24
CA GLU A 16 -5.14 2.96 22.40
C GLU A 16 -5.36 3.81 21.14
N PHE A 17 -5.18 3.22 19.95
CA PHE A 17 -5.45 3.88 18.67
C PHE A 17 -6.89 4.40 18.57
N LYS A 18 -7.87 3.56 18.95
CA LYS A 18 -9.28 3.92 18.94
C LYS A 18 -9.57 5.05 19.93
N ARG A 19 -9.00 4.97 21.14
CA ARG A 19 -9.18 5.99 22.18
C ARG A 19 -8.61 7.34 21.72
N LEU A 20 -7.40 7.36 21.16
CA LEU A 20 -6.76 8.56 20.64
C LEU A 20 -7.62 9.24 19.57
N LEU A 21 -8.11 8.48 18.58
CA LEU A 21 -8.99 9.02 17.55
C LEU A 21 -10.28 9.60 18.12
N GLU A 22 -10.97 8.85 18.99
CA GLU A 22 -12.23 9.30 19.57
C GLU A 22 -12.08 10.50 20.48
N ASP A 23 -11.01 10.58 21.26
CA ASP A 23 -10.74 11.71 22.14
C ASP A 23 -10.36 12.95 21.33
N PHE A 24 -9.60 12.80 20.24
CA PHE A 24 -9.31 13.91 19.32
C PHE A 24 -10.58 14.44 18.65
N TRP A 25 -11.43 13.56 18.10
CA TRP A 25 -12.70 13.99 17.48
C TRP A 25 -13.70 14.61 18.46
N LYS A 26 -13.56 14.31 19.76
CA LYS A 26 -14.34 14.94 20.85
C LYS A 26 -13.69 16.23 21.38
N GLY A 27 -12.55 16.65 20.83
CA GLY A 27 -11.81 17.83 21.26
C GLY A 27 -11.16 17.72 22.64
N LYS A 28 -10.93 16.49 23.12
CA LYS A 28 -10.35 16.25 24.46
C LYS A 28 -8.82 16.24 24.46
N ILE A 29 -8.22 15.99 23.31
CA ILE A 29 -6.76 16.04 23.11
C ILE A 29 -6.45 16.92 21.89
N SER A 30 -5.28 17.53 21.88
CA SER A 30 -4.79 18.33 20.76
C SER A 30 -4.27 17.45 19.61
N GLU A 31 -3.98 18.07 18.47
CA GLU A 31 -3.35 17.37 17.32
C GLU A 31 -1.94 16.89 17.68
N GLU A 32 -1.19 17.66 18.48
CA GLU A 32 0.12 17.28 18.97
C GLU A 32 0.04 16.04 19.87
N GLU A 33 -0.95 15.98 20.76
CA GLU A 33 -1.19 14.81 21.62
C GLU A 33 -1.61 13.58 20.82
N LEU A 34 -2.43 13.76 19.77
CA LEU A 34 -2.79 12.69 18.83
C LEU A 34 -1.55 12.13 18.14
N HIS A 35 -0.71 13.00 17.56
CA HIS A 35 0.53 12.61 16.89
C HIS A 35 1.50 11.93 17.85
N ALA A 36 1.65 12.42 19.08
CA ALA A 36 2.47 11.80 20.10
C ALA A 36 1.97 10.38 20.46
N GLY A 37 0.65 10.21 20.58
CA GLY A 37 0.04 8.90 20.83
C GLY A 37 0.26 7.91 19.69
N PHE A 38 0.09 8.33 18.44
CA PHE A 38 0.38 7.50 17.28
C PHE A 38 1.87 7.18 17.15
N LYS A 39 2.75 8.12 17.43
CA LYS A 39 4.20 7.88 17.48
C LYS A 39 4.56 6.83 18.53
N ALA A 40 3.94 6.88 19.72
CA ALA A 40 4.14 5.86 20.75
C ALA A 40 3.69 4.47 20.30
N LEU A 41 2.55 4.38 19.61
CA LEU A 41 2.07 3.11 19.01
C LEU A 41 3.01 2.59 17.92
N THR A 42 3.51 3.48 17.06
CA THR A 42 4.51 3.13 16.04
C THR A 42 5.76 2.54 16.68
N LEU A 43 6.33 3.19 17.70
CA LEU A 43 7.51 2.69 18.41
C LEU A 43 7.27 1.35 19.11
N TRP A 44 6.10 1.17 19.74
CA TRP A 44 5.70 -0.11 20.35
C TRP A 44 5.64 -1.25 19.31
N ARG A 45 5.00 -1.02 18.15
CA ARG A 45 4.94 -2.01 17.06
C ARG A 45 6.33 -2.35 16.54
N THR A 46 7.19 -1.35 16.35
CA THR A 46 8.57 -1.53 15.89
C THR A 46 9.39 -2.37 16.87
N GLN A 47 9.23 -2.17 18.18
CA GLN A 47 9.91 -2.99 19.17
C GLN A 47 9.51 -4.47 19.05
N LEU A 48 8.22 -4.76 18.85
CA LEU A 48 7.74 -6.12 18.65
C LEU A 48 8.29 -6.76 17.37
N TYR A 49 8.36 -6.01 16.27
CA TYR A 49 9.00 -6.51 15.04
C TYR A 49 10.49 -6.83 15.28
N ARG A 50 11.23 -5.92 15.93
CA ARG A 50 12.66 -6.08 16.21
C ARG A 50 12.98 -7.34 17.03
N GLU A 51 12.05 -7.79 17.86
CA GLU A 51 12.20 -9.00 18.66
C GLU A 51 11.94 -10.31 17.89
N LYS A 52 11.32 -10.24 16.69
CA LYS A 52 10.76 -11.42 16.01
C LYS A 52 11.18 -11.58 14.55
N VAL A 53 11.57 -10.52 13.86
CA VAL A 53 11.88 -10.54 12.42
C VAL A 53 13.13 -9.74 12.07
N ASP A 54 13.74 -10.05 10.93
CA ASP A 54 14.99 -9.43 10.49
C ASP A 54 14.78 -8.08 9.79
N LEU A 55 13.60 -7.87 9.21
CA LEU A 55 13.23 -6.62 8.54
C LEU A 55 12.08 -5.95 9.28
N ILE A 56 12.30 -4.71 9.69
CA ILE A 56 11.32 -3.92 10.44
C ILE A 56 10.55 -3.06 9.44
N PRO A 57 9.23 -3.26 9.27
CA PRO A 57 8.45 -2.42 8.37
C PRO A 57 8.22 -1.02 8.96
N SER A 58 8.12 -0.02 8.08
CA SER A 58 7.65 1.34 8.39
C SER A 58 6.58 1.78 7.39
N ASN A 59 5.94 2.93 7.66
CA ASN A 59 4.80 3.46 6.91
C ASN A 59 3.49 2.65 7.10
N GLU A 60 3.41 1.82 8.14
CA GLU A 60 2.25 0.96 8.39
C GLU A 60 1.17 1.60 9.28
N LEU A 61 1.54 2.57 10.12
CA LEU A 61 0.55 3.22 11.01
C LEU A 61 -0.15 4.34 10.25
N SER A 62 -1.22 3.97 9.53
CA SER A 62 -2.18 4.94 9.00
C SER A 62 -3.11 5.46 10.10
N TYR A 63 -3.40 6.77 10.10
CA TYR A 63 -4.29 7.40 11.08
C TYR A 63 -5.76 7.07 10.87
N TYR A 64 -6.12 6.61 9.67
CA TYR A 64 -7.44 6.05 9.39
C TYR A 64 -7.31 4.88 8.42
N ASP A 65 -6.96 5.18 7.17
CA ASP A 65 -6.86 4.22 6.08
C ASP A 65 -5.64 4.45 5.17
N PHE A 66 -4.98 3.37 4.76
CA PHE A 66 -3.74 3.44 3.99
C PHE A 66 -3.97 3.79 2.50
N MET A 67 -5.16 3.55 1.94
CA MET A 67 -5.50 4.04 0.60
C MET A 67 -5.72 5.55 0.62
N LEU A 68 -6.34 6.10 1.67
CA LEU A 68 -6.36 7.55 1.90
C LEU A 68 -4.94 8.13 2.07
N ASP A 69 -4.07 7.48 2.85
CA ASP A 69 -2.67 7.92 2.99
C ASP A 69 -1.95 7.93 1.63
N THR A 70 -2.23 6.94 0.77
CA THR A 70 -1.64 6.85 -0.57
C THR A 70 -2.21 7.92 -1.50
N ALA A 71 -3.51 8.21 -1.42
CA ALA A 71 -4.15 9.29 -2.17
C ALA A 71 -3.52 10.65 -1.83
N LEU A 72 -3.28 10.91 -0.54
CA LEU A 72 -2.57 12.11 -0.10
C LEU A 72 -1.11 12.12 -0.49
N MET A 73 -0.44 10.97 -0.56
CA MET A 73 0.94 10.91 -1.05
C MET A 73 1.02 11.41 -2.50
N VAL A 74 0.08 10.99 -3.36
CA VAL A 74 0.11 11.29 -4.79
C VAL A 74 -0.71 12.52 -5.20
N GLY A 75 -1.24 13.25 -4.21
CA GLY A 75 -2.01 14.48 -4.45
C GLY A 75 -3.41 14.24 -5.02
N ALA A 76 -3.93 13.02 -4.93
CA ALA A 76 -5.31 12.67 -5.31
C ALA A 76 -6.31 13.17 -4.25
N ILE A 77 -6.47 14.50 -4.19
CA ILE A 77 -7.38 15.19 -3.28
C ILE A 77 -8.55 15.74 -4.11
N PRO A 78 -9.78 15.27 -3.87
CA PRO A 78 -10.95 15.80 -4.58
C PRO A 78 -11.09 17.31 -4.38
N GLU A 79 -11.63 18.02 -5.38
CA GLU A 79 -11.74 19.48 -5.42
C GLU A 79 -12.46 20.03 -4.18
N ARG A 80 -13.47 19.28 -3.70
CA ARG A 80 -14.21 19.61 -2.47
C ARG A 80 -13.35 19.66 -1.20
N PHE A 81 -12.11 19.17 -1.26
CA PHE A 81 -11.12 19.16 -0.18
C PHE A 81 -9.81 19.88 -0.53
N ARG A 82 -9.74 20.59 -1.66
CA ARG A 82 -8.50 21.19 -2.18
C ARG A 82 -7.80 22.14 -1.19
N ASN A 83 -8.56 22.82 -0.31
CA ASN A 83 -7.98 23.60 0.79
C ASN A 83 -7.58 22.69 1.97
N PHE A 84 -6.50 21.93 1.78
CA PHE A 84 -6.03 20.93 2.74
C PHE A 84 -5.41 21.59 3.98
N ARG A 85 -6.00 21.33 5.15
CA ARG A 85 -5.63 21.91 6.46
C ARG A 85 -5.08 20.86 7.44
N GLY A 86 -4.33 19.88 6.94
CA GLY A 86 -3.76 18.84 7.79
C GLY A 86 -4.83 17.88 8.31
N MET A 87 -4.80 17.57 9.60
CA MET A 87 -5.65 16.54 10.21
C MET A 87 -7.14 16.84 10.14
N GLU A 88 -7.53 18.12 10.11
CA GLU A 88 -8.93 18.53 9.89
C GLU A 88 -9.45 17.98 8.55
N THR A 89 -8.76 18.26 7.45
CA THR A 89 -9.16 17.79 6.12
C THR A 89 -8.99 16.28 5.98
N TYR A 90 -7.93 15.70 6.56
CA TYR A 90 -7.73 14.25 6.58
C TYR A 90 -8.95 13.52 7.14
N PHE A 91 -9.48 13.96 8.30
CA PHE A 91 -10.64 13.34 8.90
C PHE A 91 -11.96 13.73 8.24
N GLU A 92 -12.07 14.91 7.62
CA GLU A 92 -13.24 15.24 6.81
C GLU A 92 -13.35 14.30 5.59
N MET A 93 -12.24 13.99 4.92
CA MET A 93 -12.18 12.98 3.86
C MET A 93 -12.54 11.59 4.36
N ALA A 94 -12.18 11.25 5.60
CA ALA A 94 -12.37 9.90 6.13
C ALA A 94 -13.76 9.62 6.72
N ARG A 95 -14.37 10.62 7.37
CA ARG A 95 -15.61 10.45 8.14
C ARG A 95 -16.48 11.70 8.23
N GLY A 96 -16.15 12.73 7.46
CA GLY A 96 -16.90 13.98 7.40
C GLY A 96 -18.22 13.86 6.65
N LYS A 97 -18.88 15.00 6.45
CA LYS A 97 -20.16 15.07 5.73
C LYS A 97 -19.99 14.68 4.26
N HIS A 98 -18.83 14.99 3.68
CA HIS A 98 -18.51 14.77 2.28
C HIS A 98 -17.45 13.67 2.07
N ALA A 99 -17.31 12.79 3.06
CA ALA A 99 -16.30 11.73 3.10
C ALA A 99 -16.26 10.89 1.83
N LEU A 100 -15.09 10.32 1.57
CA LEU A 100 -14.90 9.34 0.51
C LEU A 100 -15.76 8.10 0.76
N GLU A 101 -16.09 7.40 -0.32
CA GLU A 101 -16.78 6.11 -0.24
C GLU A 101 -15.94 5.10 0.54
N MET A 102 -16.59 4.39 1.47
CA MET A 102 -15.97 3.30 2.21
C MET A 102 -16.48 1.96 1.66
N THR A 103 -15.56 1.06 1.30
CA THR A 103 -15.91 -0.28 0.79
C THR A 103 -14.94 -1.34 1.32
N LYS A 104 -15.28 -2.62 1.12
CA LYS A 104 -14.46 -3.73 1.61
C LYS A 104 -13.09 -3.76 0.94
N TRP A 105 -12.04 -3.97 1.73
CA TRP A 105 -10.71 -4.30 1.25
C TRP A 105 -10.69 -5.77 0.81
N PHE A 106 -10.80 -6.00 -0.50
CA PHE A 106 -10.89 -7.32 -1.11
C PHE A 106 -11.94 -8.20 -0.41
N ASN A 107 -11.63 -9.48 -0.20
CA ASN A 107 -12.47 -10.46 0.47
C ASN A 107 -12.29 -10.44 2.01
N THR A 108 -11.95 -9.30 2.61
CA THR A 108 -11.71 -9.16 4.06
C THR A 108 -12.84 -8.41 4.78
N ASN A 109 -12.71 -8.28 6.11
CA ASN A 109 -13.60 -7.44 6.93
C ASN A 109 -13.04 -6.02 7.15
N TYR A 110 -11.82 -5.75 6.70
CA TYR A 110 -11.29 -4.39 6.69
C TYR A 110 -12.00 -3.60 5.58
N HIS A 111 -12.22 -2.31 5.81
CA HIS A 111 -12.80 -1.40 4.83
C HIS A 111 -11.80 -0.28 4.58
N TYR A 112 -11.66 0.10 3.32
CA TYR A 112 -10.79 1.19 2.90
C TYR A 112 -11.61 2.35 2.33
N LEU A 113 -10.98 3.51 2.19
CA LEU A 113 -11.58 4.68 1.56
C LEU A 113 -11.18 4.71 0.08
N VAL A 114 -12.17 4.68 -0.81
CA VAL A 114 -11.96 4.68 -2.26
C VAL A 114 -11.44 6.05 -2.69
N PRO A 115 -10.21 6.16 -3.22
CA PRO A 115 -9.72 7.43 -3.76
C PRO A 115 -10.53 7.82 -5.01
N GLU A 116 -10.74 9.13 -5.16
CA GLU A 116 -11.41 9.70 -6.32
C GLU A 116 -10.40 10.52 -7.12
N ILE A 117 -10.17 10.11 -8.37
CA ILE A 117 -9.19 10.70 -9.28
C ILE A 117 -9.93 11.66 -10.22
N GLU A 118 -9.86 12.96 -9.93
CA GLU A 118 -10.57 14.01 -10.69
C GLU A 118 -9.73 14.61 -11.83
N GLY A 119 -8.43 14.30 -11.88
CA GLY A 119 -7.49 14.77 -12.88
C GLY A 119 -6.31 13.82 -13.04
N GLU A 120 -5.49 14.04 -14.08
CA GLU A 120 -4.30 13.23 -14.36
C GLU A 120 -3.00 13.86 -13.80
N ASP A 121 -3.09 15.00 -13.09
CA ASP A 121 -1.98 15.79 -12.56
C ASP A 121 -1.51 15.32 -11.17
N PHE A 122 -1.10 14.06 -11.07
CA PHE A 122 -0.50 13.53 -9.85
C PHE A 122 0.77 14.30 -9.47
N ARG A 123 0.95 14.55 -8.18
CA ARG A 123 2.14 15.20 -7.62
C ARG A 123 2.45 14.67 -6.24
N LEU A 124 3.73 14.64 -5.87
CA LEU A 124 4.11 14.30 -4.50
C LEU A 124 3.60 15.39 -3.55
N PHE A 125 2.53 15.10 -2.80
CA PHE A 125 1.91 16.06 -1.89
C PHE A 125 2.36 15.84 -0.44
N ILE A 126 2.21 14.63 0.10
CA ILE A 126 2.73 14.26 1.43
C ILE A 126 3.63 13.03 1.32
N ASN A 127 4.94 13.20 1.52
CA ASN A 127 5.88 12.09 1.52
C ASN A 127 5.96 11.39 2.90
N LYS A 128 4.84 10.82 3.34
CA LYS A 128 4.76 10.05 4.60
C LYS A 128 5.78 8.91 4.67
N PRO A 129 6.04 8.12 3.59
CA PRO A 129 7.06 7.07 3.63
C PRO A 129 8.45 7.61 3.99
N LEU A 130 8.86 8.74 3.41
CA LEU A 130 10.13 9.39 3.76
C LEU A 130 10.13 9.90 5.20
N ASN A 131 9.08 10.59 5.62
CA ASN A 131 9.01 11.17 6.97
C ASN A 131 9.17 10.09 8.05
N GLU A 132 8.48 8.96 7.89
CA GLU A 132 8.55 7.86 8.86
C GLU A 132 9.89 7.12 8.80
N TYR A 133 10.43 6.89 7.59
CA TYR A 133 11.75 6.29 7.44
C TYR A 133 12.85 7.16 8.08
N SER A 134 12.86 8.46 7.79
CA SER A 134 13.83 9.40 8.36
C SER A 134 13.75 9.45 9.89
N PHE A 135 12.54 9.43 10.45
CA PHE A 135 12.34 9.36 11.91
C PHE A 135 13.03 8.13 12.53
N PHE A 136 12.85 6.95 11.95
CA PHE A 136 13.52 5.75 12.44
C PHE A 136 15.04 5.78 12.21
N ARG A 137 15.46 6.29 11.06
CA ARG A 137 16.87 6.38 10.69
C ARG A 137 17.65 7.30 11.64
N GLU A 138 17.08 8.44 12.02
CA GLU A 138 17.61 9.33 13.06
C GLU A 138 17.74 8.62 14.42
N GLY A 139 16.81 7.73 14.74
CA GLY A 139 16.86 6.86 15.91
C GLY A 139 17.81 5.65 15.79
N GLY A 140 18.57 5.53 14.69
CA GLY A 140 19.49 4.42 14.45
C GLY A 140 18.80 3.08 14.13
N VAL A 141 17.53 3.10 13.73
CA VAL A 141 16.75 1.93 13.35
C VAL A 141 16.58 1.92 11.83
N GLU A 142 17.11 0.89 11.18
CA GLU A 142 16.85 0.66 9.76
C GLU A 142 15.46 0.03 9.59
N THR A 143 14.60 0.67 8.80
CA THR A 143 13.28 0.15 8.47
C THR A 143 13.12 -0.02 6.96
N VAL A 144 12.11 -0.79 6.58
CA VAL A 144 11.71 -1.00 5.19
C VAL A 144 10.34 -0.36 4.98
N PRO A 145 10.22 0.75 4.24
CA PRO A 145 8.93 1.34 3.94
C PRO A 145 8.02 0.38 3.16
N HIS A 146 6.79 0.21 3.65
CA HIS A 146 5.70 -0.48 2.97
C HIS A 146 4.79 0.52 2.27
N LEU A 147 4.61 0.36 0.96
CA LEU A 147 3.76 1.22 0.14
C LEU A 147 2.72 0.36 -0.60
N ILE A 148 1.50 0.88 -0.77
CA ILE A 148 0.59 0.31 -1.76
C ILE A 148 1.20 0.54 -3.14
N GLY A 149 1.22 -0.48 -3.98
CA GLY A 149 1.76 -0.37 -5.32
C GLY A 149 0.86 0.45 -6.26
N PRO A 150 1.44 1.08 -7.30
CA PRO A 150 0.71 1.97 -8.18
C PRO A 150 -0.44 1.28 -8.93
N PHE A 151 -0.30 -0.02 -9.25
CA PHE A 151 -1.35 -0.75 -9.94
C PHE A 151 -2.56 -0.98 -9.02
N THR A 152 -2.32 -1.50 -7.81
CA THR A 152 -3.37 -1.70 -6.79
C THR A 152 -4.04 -0.39 -6.42
N PHE A 153 -3.27 0.69 -6.27
CA PHE A 153 -3.83 2.01 -5.98
C PHE A 153 -4.87 2.43 -7.02
N LEU A 154 -4.52 2.39 -8.31
CA LEU A 154 -5.46 2.74 -9.38
C LEU A 154 -6.60 1.73 -9.51
N ARG A 155 -6.31 0.43 -9.44
CA ARG A 155 -7.31 -0.62 -9.58
C ARG A 155 -8.42 -0.55 -8.53
N LEU A 156 -8.11 0.01 -7.35
CA LEU A 156 -9.03 0.19 -6.25
C LEU A 156 -9.56 1.63 -6.10
N SER A 157 -9.20 2.53 -7.02
CA SER A 157 -9.71 3.90 -7.08
C SER A 157 -10.89 4.01 -8.06
N LYS A 158 -11.57 5.16 -8.01
CA LYS A 158 -12.51 5.61 -9.05
C LYS A 158 -11.95 6.86 -9.72
N ALA A 159 -12.26 7.05 -10.99
CA ALA A 159 -11.85 8.25 -11.73
C ALA A 159 -13.06 8.99 -12.31
N LEU A 160 -12.89 10.29 -12.51
CA LEU A 160 -13.82 11.12 -13.25
C LEU A 160 -13.79 10.68 -14.71
N ARG A 161 -14.92 10.17 -15.19
CA ARG A 161 -15.09 9.71 -16.56
C ARG A 161 -16.33 10.34 -17.18
N LYS A 162 -16.31 10.48 -18.50
CA LYS A 162 -17.49 10.90 -19.25
C LYS A 162 -18.53 9.78 -19.19
N LYS A 163 -19.73 10.10 -18.74
CA LYS A 163 -20.87 9.19 -18.72
C LYS A 163 -21.31 8.88 -20.15
N GLU A 164 -21.63 7.62 -20.42
CA GLU A 164 -22.21 7.22 -21.71
C GLU A 164 -23.56 7.92 -21.92
N GLY A 165 -23.71 8.61 -23.06
CA GLY A 165 -24.93 9.33 -23.42
C GLY A 165 -24.70 10.50 -24.37
N ALA A 166 -25.80 11.10 -24.83
CA ALA A 166 -25.78 12.23 -25.76
C ALA A 166 -25.27 13.54 -25.14
N LEU A 167 -25.33 13.66 -23.81
CA LEU A 167 -24.88 14.84 -23.07
C LEU A 167 -23.49 14.59 -22.45
N PRO A 168 -22.60 15.60 -22.42
CA PRO A 168 -21.28 15.49 -21.81
C PRO A 168 -21.37 15.57 -20.28
N LEU A 169 -21.99 14.56 -19.67
CA LEU A 169 -22.05 14.41 -18.22
C LEU A 169 -20.80 13.66 -17.74
N TYR A 170 -20.31 14.00 -16.55
CA TYR A 170 -19.18 13.32 -15.92
C TYR A 170 -19.61 12.67 -14.61
N GLU A 171 -19.02 11.53 -14.28
CA GLU A 171 -19.25 10.80 -13.04
C GLU A 171 -17.94 10.20 -12.51
N ILE A 172 -17.88 9.99 -11.20
CA ILE A 172 -16.81 9.23 -10.57
C ILE A 172 -17.17 7.74 -10.64
N GLY A 173 -16.42 6.98 -11.43
CA GLY A 173 -16.70 5.58 -11.72
C GLY A 173 -15.45 4.69 -11.67
N ARG A 174 -15.66 3.37 -11.76
CA ARG A 174 -14.55 2.41 -11.85
C ARG A 174 -13.71 2.69 -13.10
N ILE A 175 -12.40 2.49 -12.97
CA ILE A 175 -11.44 2.56 -14.07
C ILE A 175 -11.42 1.19 -14.75
N GLU A 176 -12.13 1.09 -15.88
CA GLU A 176 -12.28 -0.14 -16.68
C GLU A 176 -11.73 0.03 -18.09
N ASP A 177 -11.55 1.27 -18.54
CA ASP A 177 -10.98 1.61 -19.84
C ASP A 177 -9.45 1.55 -19.80
N ARG A 178 -8.86 0.83 -20.76
CA ARG A 178 -7.41 0.67 -20.88
C ARG A 178 -6.72 2.02 -21.07
N ASP A 179 -7.21 2.86 -21.99
CA ASP A 179 -6.55 4.11 -22.34
C ASP A 179 -6.49 5.07 -21.15
N LEU A 180 -7.59 5.17 -20.37
CA LEU A 180 -7.62 5.92 -19.13
C LEU A 180 -6.67 5.34 -18.08
N PHE A 181 -6.68 4.02 -17.87
CA PHE A 181 -5.81 3.38 -16.89
C PHE A 181 -4.33 3.62 -17.23
N GLU A 182 -3.95 3.46 -18.49
CA GLU A 182 -2.60 3.69 -19.02
C GLU A 182 -2.13 5.13 -18.77
N ARG A 183 -2.95 6.14 -19.14
CA ARG A 183 -2.60 7.55 -18.89
C ARG A 183 -2.46 7.86 -17.41
N LEU A 184 -3.37 7.38 -16.58
CA LEU A 184 -3.31 7.58 -15.13
C LEU A 184 -2.06 6.94 -14.53
N LEU A 185 -1.73 5.71 -14.93
CA LEU A 185 -0.54 5.01 -14.44
C LEU A 185 0.74 5.70 -14.90
N ALA A 186 0.81 6.14 -16.17
CA ALA A 186 1.94 6.87 -16.71
C ALA A 186 2.23 8.17 -15.96
N ASN A 187 1.20 8.88 -15.49
CA ASN A 187 1.34 10.10 -14.68
C ASN A 187 1.57 9.81 -13.18
N LEU A 188 1.11 8.66 -12.68
CA LEU A 188 1.29 8.24 -11.28
C LEU A 188 2.72 7.74 -10.99
N VAL A 189 3.30 6.95 -11.89
CA VAL A 189 4.63 6.33 -11.73
C VAL A 189 5.74 7.36 -11.45
N PRO A 190 5.80 8.54 -12.09
CA PRO A 190 6.75 9.60 -11.76
C PRO A 190 6.73 10.01 -10.28
N VAL A 191 5.55 10.06 -9.64
CA VAL A 191 5.43 10.40 -8.21
C VAL A 191 6.04 9.30 -7.33
N TYR A 192 5.74 8.03 -7.64
CA TYR A 192 6.38 6.90 -6.96
C TYR A 192 7.90 6.91 -7.15
N ARG A 193 8.38 7.26 -8.35
CA ARG A 193 9.81 7.42 -8.62
C ARG A 193 10.43 8.51 -7.75
N GLU A 194 9.76 9.64 -7.57
CA GLU A 194 10.19 10.72 -6.67
C GLU A 194 10.27 10.26 -5.21
N VAL A 195 9.28 9.49 -4.73
CA VAL A 195 9.28 8.90 -3.38
C VAL A 195 10.47 7.95 -3.20
N LEU A 196 10.70 7.02 -4.14
CA LEU A 196 11.82 6.08 -4.09
C LEU A 196 13.18 6.79 -4.12
N LEU A 197 13.35 7.80 -4.97
CA LEU A 197 14.58 8.60 -5.03
C LEU A 197 14.81 9.37 -3.73
N SER A 198 13.75 9.92 -3.12
CA SER A 198 13.83 10.60 -1.84
C SER A 198 14.25 9.65 -0.71
N LEU A 199 13.66 8.46 -0.67
CA LEU A 199 14.03 7.40 0.28
C LEU A 199 15.49 6.98 0.09
N ARG A 200 15.92 6.75 -1.14
CA ARG A 200 17.32 6.42 -1.47
C ARG A 200 18.28 7.50 -0.99
N ASN A 201 17.95 8.77 -1.19
CA ASN A 201 18.78 9.90 -0.76
C ASN A 201 18.86 9.99 0.78
N ALA A 202 17.83 9.53 1.50
CA ALA A 202 17.86 9.37 2.96
C ALA A 202 18.61 8.11 3.43
N GLY A 203 19.15 7.31 2.50
CA GLY A 203 19.93 6.11 2.76
C GLY A 203 19.12 4.80 2.73
N CYS A 204 17.82 4.86 2.40
CA CYS A 204 16.97 3.66 2.31
C CYS A 204 17.40 2.80 1.13
N GLN A 205 17.71 1.54 1.39
CA GLN A 205 18.17 0.60 0.35
C GLN A 205 17.05 -0.27 -0.20
N ARG A 206 15.92 -0.37 0.51
CA ARG A 206 14.86 -1.33 0.21
C ARG A 206 13.48 -0.77 0.45
N VAL A 207 12.56 -1.05 -0.47
CA VAL A 207 11.13 -0.72 -0.33
C VAL A 207 10.30 -1.96 -0.65
N HIS A 208 9.23 -2.16 0.11
CA HIS A 208 8.23 -3.18 -0.12
C HIS A 208 6.98 -2.55 -0.73
N PHE A 209 6.55 -3.06 -1.88
CA PHE A 209 5.28 -2.71 -2.50
C PHE A 209 4.25 -3.80 -2.25
N GLU A 210 3.05 -3.39 -1.85
CA GLU A 210 1.90 -4.26 -1.72
C GLU A 210 1.03 -4.14 -2.97
N GLU A 211 0.98 -5.22 -3.75
CA GLU A 211 0.23 -5.32 -5.00
C GLU A 211 -0.84 -6.43 -4.95
N PRO A 212 -1.75 -6.45 -3.96
CA PRO A 212 -2.79 -7.47 -3.88
C PRO A 212 -3.78 -7.45 -5.06
N ALA A 213 -3.87 -6.36 -5.84
CA ALA A 213 -4.71 -6.36 -7.02
C ALA A 213 -4.22 -7.32 -8.13
N LEU A 214 -2.96 -7.78 -8.07
CA LEU A 214 -2.42 -8.79 -9.00
C LEU A 214 -2.96 -10.21 -8.77
N VAL A 215 -3.77 -10.41 -7.71
CA VAL A 215 -4.48 -11.68 -7.47
C VAL A 215 -5.93 -11.66 -7.98
N LEU A 216 -6.39 -10.52 -8.50
CA LEU A 216 -7.70 -10.40 -9.13
C LEU A 216 -7.67 -10.96 -10.55
N ASP A 217 -8.84 -11.09 -11.17
CA ASP A 217 -8.94 -11.30 -12.61
C ASP A 217 -8.32 -10.09 -13.33
N THR A 218 -7.14 -10.32 -13.92
CA THR A 218 -6.40 -9.32 -14.71
C THR A 218 -6.28 -9.79 -16.15
N GLU A 219 -6.52 -8.88 -17.08
CA GLU A 219 -6.27 -9.08 -18.51
C GLU A 219 -4.80 -8.84 -18.88
N ASP A 220 -4.37 -9.26 -20.07
CA ASP A 220 -2.99 -9.11 -20.53
C ASP A 220 -2.50 -7.66 -20.54
N TRP A 221 -3.38 -6.71 -20.91
CA TRP A 221 -3.01 -5.29 -20.91
C TRP A 221 -2.74 -4.75 -19.52
N HIS A 222 -3.35 -5.30 -18.46
CA HIS A 222 -3.01 -4.91 -17.09
C HIS A 222 -1.57 -5.29 -16.77
N TRP A 223 -1.15 -6.50 -17.16
CA TRP A 223 0.20 -6.97 -16.95
C TRP A 223 1.23 -6.21 -17.78
N ASP A 224 0.91 -5.83 -19.02
CA ASP A 224 1.77 -4.97 -19.85
C ASP A 224 2.11 -3.66 -19.10
N LEU A 225 1.08 -3.04 -18.51
CA LEU A 225 1.20 -1.81 -17.74
C LEU A 225 1.95 -2.00 -16.41
N VAL A 226 1.73 -3.12 -15.71
CA VAL A 226 2.48 -3.46 -14.48
C VAL A 226 3.96 -3.66 -14.78
N GLU A 227 4.29 -4.39 -15.85
CA GLU A 227 5.68 -4.60 -16.27
C GLU A 227 6.38 -3.29 -16.64
N GLU A 228 5.69 -2.39 -17.34
CA GLU A 228 6.20 -1.06 -17.65
C GLU A 228 6.43 -0.21 -16.39
N ALA A 229 5.43 -0.14 -15.51
CA ALA A 229 5.54 0.61 -14.26
C ALA A 229 6.73 0.12 -13.41
N TYR A 230 6.87 -1.19 -13.22
CA TYR A 230 7.98 -1.73 -12.44
C TYR A 230 9.33 -1.65 -13.15
N ARG A 231 9.37 -1.64 -14.49
CA ARG A 231 10.59 -1.33 -15.25
C ARG A 231 11.08 0.08 -14.93
N GLU A 232 10.20 1.08 -14.91
CA GLU A 232 10.57 2.45 -14.55
C GLU A 232 10.99 2.56 -13.07
N LEU A 233 10.22 1.96 -12.15
CA LEU A 233 10.54 2.03 -10.71
C LEU A 233 11.85 1.32 -10.35
N SER A 234 12.19 0.22 -11.04
CA SER A 234 13.44 -0.53 -10.81
C SER A 234 14.71 0.28 -11.11
N ARG A 235 14.62 1.29 -12.00
CA ARG A 235 15.75 2.17 -12.37
C ARG A 235 16.13 3.16 -11.29
N THR A 236 15.36 3.27 -10.22
CA THR A 236 15.68 4.14 -9.08
C THR A 236 16.88 3.64 -8.27
N GLY A 237 17.30 2.38 -8.44
CA GLY A 237 18.40 1.79 -7.67
C GLY A 237 18.03 1.42 -6.22
N VAL A 238 16.78 1.59 -5.83
CA VAL A 238 16.24 1.02 -4.59
C VAL A 238 15.90 -0.45 -4.84
N SER A 239 16.26 -1.34 -3.93
CA SER A 239 15.87 -2.75 -4.01
C SER A 239 14.37 -2.88 -3.75
N LEU A 240 13.62 -3.38 -4.74
CA LEU A 240 12.17 -3.54 -4.64
C LEU A 240 11.81 -4.98 -4.28
N ALA A 241 10.84 -5.13 -3.39
CA ALA A 241 10.13 -6.39 -3.20
C ALA A 241 8.62 -6.19 -3.37
N LEU A 242 7.94 -7.09 -4.09
CA LEU A 242 6.49 -7.02 -4.29
C LEU A 242 5.79 -8.11 -3.47
N PHE A 243 4.71 -7.73 -2.81
CA PHE A 243 3.88 -8.59 -1.99
C PHE A 243 2.49 -8.75 -2.59
N THR A 244 2.15 -9.99 -2.92
CA THR A 244 0.80 -10.39 -3.30
C THR A 244 0.24 -11.34 -2.25
N TYR A 245 -1.06 -11.22 -1.97
CA TYR A 245 -1.74 -11.99 -0.94
C TYR A 245 -3.25 -12.00 -1.16
N TYR A 246 -3.94 -12.86 -0.40
CA TYR A 246 -5.38 -13.17 -0.44
C TYR A 246 -5.81 -14.20 -1.46
N ASP A 247 -5.09 -14.35 -2.56
CA ASP A 247 -5.26 -15.43 -3.53
C ASP A 247 -3.95 -15.67 -4.31
N SER A 248 -3.98 -16.54 -5.31
CA SER A 248 -2.89 -16.75 -6.25
C SER A 248 -2.72 -15.57 -7.22
N VAL A 249 -1.49 -15.34 -7.69
CA VAL A 249 -1.28 -14.34 -8.75
C VAL A 249 -1.92 -14.81 -10.05
N SER A 250 -2.60 -13.90 -10.75
CA SER A 250 -3.37 -14.23 -11.96
C SER A 250 -2.50 -14.71 -13.13
N ASN A 251 -1.26 -14.24 -13.22
CA ASN A 251 -0.27 -14.70 -14.18
C ASN A 251 1.09 -14.90 -13.51
N TYR A 252 1.39 -16.15 -13.15
CA TYR A 252 2.61 -16.50 -12.42
C TYR A 252 3.90 -16.17 -13.19
N GLU A 253 3.96 -16.52 -14.48
CA GLU A 253 5.17 -16.36 -15.29
C GLU A 253 5.52 -14.88 -15.49
N ARG A 254 4.51 -14.03 -15.71
CA ARG A 254 4.69 -12.56 -15.79
C ARG A 254 5.09 -11.98 -14.43
N PHE A 255 4.45 -12.43 -13.34
CA PHE A 255 4.80 -12.00 -11.98
C PHE A 255 6.27 -12.27 -11.64
N ILE A 256 6.76 -13.50 -11.89
CA ILE A 256 8.16 -13.83 -11.59
C ILE A 256 9.18 -13.14 -12.51
N SER A 257 8.74 -12.66 -13.68
CA SER A 257 9.56 -11.94 -14.64
C SER A 257 9.70 -10.45 -14.33
N LEU A 258 8.92 -9.90 -13.39
CA LEU A 258 8.99 -8.48 -13.03
C LEU A 258 10.41 -8.07 -12.62
N PRO A 259 10.87 -6.85 -12.99
CA PRO A 259 12.25 -6.39 -12.77
C PRO A 259 12.52 -5.94 -11.32
N VAL A 260 12.21 -6.80 -10.35
CA VAL A 260 12.36 -6.56 -8.91
C VAL A 260 13.25 -7.62 -8.27
N GLN A 261 13.85 -7.31 -7.12
CA GLN A 261 14.83 -8.16 -6.45
C GLN A 261 14.20 -9.27 -5.62
N SER A 262 12.96 -9.09 -5.16
CA SER A 262 12.27 -10.13 -4.40
C SER A 262 10.76 -10.13 -4.65
N LEU A 263 10.16 -11.31 -4.55
CA LEU A 263 8.73 -11.51 -4.78
C LEU A 263 8.16 -12.34 -3.63
N HIS A 264 7.10 -11.84 -3.00
CA HIS A 264 6.33 -12.55 -2.00
C HIS A 264 5.11 -13.21 -2.64
N LEU A 265 4.92 -14.49 -2.33
CA LEU A 265 3.73 -15.25 -2.70
C LEU A 265 2.99 -15.70 -1.43
N ASP A 266 1.67 -15.53 -1.43
CA ASP A 266 0.79 -16.19 -0.46
C ASP A 266 0.70 -17.69 -0.79
N LEU A 267 1.24 -18.52 0.10
CA LEU A 267 1.25 -19.98 0.00
C LEU A 267 0.30 -20.62 1.03
N VAL A 268 -0.72 -19.86 1.45
CA VAL A 268 -1.69 -20.28 2.46
C VAL A 268 -3.11 -20.22 1.92
N SER A 269 -3.50 -19.13 1.26
CA SER A 269 -4.89 -18.91 0.81
C SER A 269 -5.32 -19.77 -0.38
N ASN A 270 -4.34 -20.25 -1.16
CA ASN A 270 -4.51 -20.89 -2.45
C ASN A 270 -3.51 -22.06 -2.59
N ARG A 271 -3.71 -22.89 -3.62
CA ARG A 271 -2.77 -23.98 -3.97
C ARG A 271 -1.96 -23.66 -5.22
N GLU A 272 -2.53 -22.83 -6.08
CA GLU A 272 -2.12 -22.49 -7.42
C GLU A 272 -0.72 -21.85 -7.43
N ASN A 273 -0.39 -20.97 -6.47
CA ASN A 273 0.96 -20.40 -6.36
C ASN A 273 2.04 -21.47 -6.16
N LEU A 274 1.78 -22.47 -5.32
CA LEU A 274 2.72 -23.57 -5.07
C LEU A 274 2.79 -24.53 -6.26
N GLU A 275 1.65 -24.80 -6.90
CA GLU A 275 1.58 -25.63 -8.10
C GLU A 275 2.33 -24.99 -9.27
N ASN A 276 2.15 -23.68 -9.49
CA ASN A 276 2.88 -22.91 -10.49
C ASN A 276 4.38 -22.81 -10.18
N LEU A 277 4.76 -22.56 -8.91
CA LEU A 277 6.16 -22.57 -8.47
C LEU A 277 6.86 -23.91 -8.75
N ARG A 278 6.17 -25.04 -8.54
CA ARG A 278 6.71 -26.38 -8.85
C ARG A 278 6.81 -26.64 -10.35
N LYS A 279 5.86 -26.13 -11.13
CA LYS A 279 5.77 -26.37 -12.57
C LYS A 279 6.74 -25.50 -13.38
N HIS A 280 6.81 -24.20 -13.05
CA HIS A 280 7.57 -23.19 -13.81
C HIS A 280 8.90 -22.82 -13.15
N GLY A 281 9.12 -23.24 -11.90
CA GLY A 281 10.30 -22.88 -11.12
C GLY A 281 10.26 -21.44 -10.62
N PHE A 282 11.39 -20.95 -10.12
CA PHE A 282 11.57 -19.57 -9.66
C PHE A 282 12.90 -19.01 -10.18
N PRO A 283 12.98 -17.74 -10.59
CA PRO A 283 14.21 -17.17 -11.14
C PRO A 283 15.35 -17.17 -10.11
N ALA A 284 16.52 -17.66 -10.51
CA ALA A 284 17.68 -17.81 -9.62
C ALA A 284 18.31 -16.46 -9.22
N ASP A 285 18.03 -15.39 -9.96
CA ASP A 285 18.50 -14.03 -9.71
C ASP A 285 17.61 -13.24 -8.72
N LYS A 286 16.52 -13.84 -8.24
CA LYS A 286 15.53 -13.18 -7.36
C LYS A 286 15.40 -13.89 -6.01
N GLY A 287 14.99 -13.13 -5.00
CA GLY A 287 14.60 -13.66 -3.70
C GLY A 287 13.13 -14.06 -3.66
N LEU A 288 12.83 -15.32 -3.30
CA LEU A 288 11.47 -15.73 -2.95
C LEU A 288 11.19 -15.41 -1.47
N ILE A 289 10.11 -14.67 -1.21
CA ILE A 289 9.57 -14.46 0.13
C ILE A 289 8.34 -15.37 0.28
N ALA A 290 8.47 -16.45 1.04
CA ALA A 290 7.41 -17.45 1.17
C ALA A 290 6.40 -17.05 2.28
N GLY A 291 5.19 -16.63 1.88
CA GLY A 291 4.09 -16.33 2.79
C GLY A 291 3.44 -17.61 3.32
N VAL A 292 4.03 -18.22 4.35
CA VAL A 292 3.63 -19.56 4.86
C VAL A 292 2.86 -19.55 6.18
N ILE A 293 2.82 -18.42 6.88
CA ILE A 293 2.09 -18.22 8.13
C ILE A 293 0.80 -17.43 7.85
N ASN A 294 -0.33 -17.96 8.30
CA ASN A 294 -1.65 -17.37 8.00
C ASN A 294 -1.88 -16.09 8.83
N GLY A 295 -2.06 -14.94 8.16
CA GLY A 295 -2.41 -13.67 8.81
C GLY A 295 -3.91 -13.47 9.09
N ARG A 296 -4.77 -14.38 8.62
CA ARG A 296 -6.24 -14.25 8.66
C ARG A 296 -6.94 -15.26 9.59
N GLN A 297 -6.21 -16.23 10.13
CA GLN A 297 -6.74 -17.26 11.00
C GLN A 297 -5.92 -17.35 12.30
N PRO A 298 -6.55 -17.53 13.47
CA PRO A 298 -5.86 -17.50 14.77
C PRO A 298 -5.22 -18.84 15.15
N TRP A 299 -5.24 -19.84 14.28
CA TRP A 299 -4.78 -21.19 14.60
C TRP A 299 -3.26 -21.29 14.63
N LYS A 300 -2.71 -21.96 15.65
CA LYS A 300 -1.28 -22.28 15.70
C LYS A 300 -0.90 -23.22 14.54
N ALA A 301 0.20 -22.92 13.87
CA ALA A 301 0.73 -23.74 12.77
C ALA A 301 1.74 -24.78 13.29
N ASN A 302 1.80 -25.94 12.62
CA ASN A 302 2.90 -26.89 12.80
C ASN A 302 4.10 -26.44 11.95
N LEU A 303 5.10 -25.82 12.58
CA LEU A 303 6.26 -25.24 11.89
C LEU A 303 7.15 -26.27 11.17
N ARG A 304 7.07 -27.56 11.51
CA ARG A 304 7.82 -28.61 10.77
C ARG A 304 7.23 -28.91 9.40
N LYS A 305 5.96 -28.55 9.17
CA LYS A 305 5.26 -28.71 7.88
C LYS A 305 5.34 -27.46 7.00
N LYS A 306 5.92 -26.38 7.51
CA LYS A 306 6.03 -25.09 6.86
C LYS A 306 7.43 -24.90 6.30
#